data_AF-A0A848XUX2-F1
#
_entry.id   AF-A0A848XUX2-F1
#
_cell.length_a   1.000
_cell.length_b   1.000
_cell.length_c   1.000
_cell.angle_alpha   90.00
_cell.angle_beta   90.00
_cell.angle_gamma   90.00
#
_symmetry.space_group_name_H-M   'P 1'
#
loop_
_entity.id
_entity.type
_entity.pdbx_description
1 polymer ?
#
loop_
_entity_poly.entity_id
_entity_poly.type
_entity_poly.pdbx_seq_one_letter_code
_entity_poly.pdbx_strand_id
1 'polypeptide(L)' 'IAEYLHDALDSEAFRPPEILRRLVSEGRLGKKSGRGFYDWSDS' A
#
# COMPACT_ATOMS: atom_id res chain seq x y z
N ILE A 1 6.87 -10.36 4.21
CA ILE A 1 5.54 -10.99 4.01
C ILE A 1 4.97 -10.67 2.62
N ALA A 2 5.00 -9.42 2.16
CA ALA A 2 4.52 -9.06 0.81
C ALA A 2 5.27 -9.76 -0.35
N GLU A 3 6.58 -10.02 -0.20
CA GLU A 3 7.36 -10.75 -1.21
C GLU A 3 6.96 -12.24 -1.32
N TYR A 4 6.52 -12.85 -0.22
CA TYR A 4 6.11 -14.27 -0.19
C TYR A 4 4.81 -14.54 -0.97
N LEU A 5 3.92 -13.55 -1.05
CA LEU A 5 2.66 -13.66 -1.81
C LEU A 5 2.86 -13.47 -3.32
N HIS A 6 3.96 -12.87 -3.74
CA HIS A 6 4.25 -12.65 -5.15
C HIS A 6 4.77 -13.92 -5.84
N ASP A 7 5.68 -14.65 -5.19
CA ASP A 7 6.21 -15.93 -5.69
C ASP A 7 5.17 -17.05 -5.73
N ALA A 8 4.11 -16.98 -4.91
CA ALA A 8 3.16 -18.08 -4.72
C ALA A 8 1.99 -18.12 -5.73
N LEU A 9 1.73 -17.05 -6.49
CA LEU A 9 0.46 -16.90 -7.23
C LEU A 9 0.59 -16.54 -8.71
N ASP A 10 1.81 -16.31 -9.22
CA ASP A 10 2.14 -16.00 -10.63
C ASP A 10 1.01 -15.30 -11.42
N SER A 11 0.45 -14.24 -10.83
CA SER A 11 -0.69 -13.54 -11.37
C SER A 11 -0.41 -12.05 -11.39
N GLU A 12 -0.54 -11.47 -12.57
CA GLU A 12 -0.29 -10.07 -12.88
C GLU A 12 -1.11 -9.10 -12.01
N ALA A 13 -2.22 -9.59 -11.45
CA ALA A 13 -3.09 -8.88 -10.49
C ALA A 13 -2.42 -8.56 -9.15
N PHE A 14 -1.33 -9.26 -8.79
CA PHE A 14 -0.58 -9.03 -7.54
C PHE A 14 0.67 -8.18 -7.73
N ARG A 15 0.94 -7.65 -8.93
CA ARG A 15 1.99 -6.63 -9.06
C ARG A 15 1.62 -5.47 -8.15
N PRO A 16 2.44 -5.10 -7.15
CA PRO A 16 2.12 -3.99 -6.28
C PRO A 16 1.96 -2.76 -7.15
N PRO A 17 0.77 -2.13 -7.19
CA PRO A 17 0.58 -0.92 -7.96
C PRO A 17 1.60 0.12 -7.53
N GLU A 18 2.19 0.86 -8.47
CA GLU A 18 3.20 1.88 -8.17
C GLU A 18 2.72 2.90 -7.12
N ILE A 19 1.42 3.17 -7.12
CA ILE A 19 0.76 4.03 -6.14
C ILE A 19 0.94 3.53 -4.70
N LEU A 20 0.96 2.22 -4.44
CA LEU A 20 1.20 1.69 -3.10
C LEU A 20 2.63 1.99 -2.63
N ARG A 21 3.62 1.80 -3.52
CA ARG A 21 5.03 2.08 -3.18
C ARG A 21 5.23 3.55 -2.84
N ARG A 22 4.61 4.44 -3.62
CA ARG A 22 4.67 5.88 -3.39
C ARG A 22 4.00 6.30 -2.08
N LEU A 23 2.82 5.75 -1.76
CA LEU A 23 2.14 6.07 -0.49
C LEU A 23 2.98 5.65 0.72
N VAL A 24 3.65 4.50 0.65
CA VAL A 24 4.56 4.03 1.70
C VAL A 24 5.78 4.92 1.82
N SER A 25 6.43 5.29 0.70
CA SER A 25 7.61 6.16 0.73
C SER A 25 7.29 7.58 1.22
N GLU A 26 6.07 8.07 1.00
CA GLU A 26 5.58 9.35 1.52
C GLU A 26 5.08 9.27 2.98
N GLY A 27 5.17 8.12 3.64
CA GLY A 27 4.70 7.94 5.03
C GLY A 27 3.17 7.96 5.18
N ARG A 28 2.42 7.82 4.07
CA ARG A 28 0.96 7.85 4.02
C ARG A 28 0.40 6.44 4.25
N LEU A 29 0.52 5.98 5.48
CA LEU A 29 0.21 4.63 5.92
C LEU A 29 -1.28 4.39 6.28
N GLY A 30 -2.16 5.32 5.92
CA GLY A 30 -3.60 5.22 6.19
C GLY A 30 -3.99 5.86 7.52
N LYS A 31 -5.04 5.32 8.14
CA LYS A 31 -5.66 5.89 9.34
C LYS A 31 -4.65 6.15 10.48
N LYS A 32 -3.68 5.25 10.68
CA LYS A 32 -2.66 5.38 11.73
C LYS A 32 -1.70 6.58 11.56
N SER A 33 -1.57 7.09 10.33
CA SER A 33 -0.76 8.27 10.01
C SER A 33 -1.64 9.46 9.64
N GLY A 34 -2.95 9.39 9.89
CA GLY A 34 -3.92 10.41 9.50
C GLY A 34 -4.16 10.53 7.99
N ARG A 35 -3.43 9.78 7.15
CA ARG A 35 -3.52 9.88 5.68
C ARG A 35 -2.97 8.64 4.99
N GLY A 36 -3.70 8.15 3.98
CA GLY A 36 -3.30 7.08 3.06
C GLY A 36 -3.99 7.28 1.72
N PHE A 37 -4.74 6.28 1.26
CA PHE A 37 -5.67 6.45 0.15
C PHE A 37 -6.76 7.49 0.43
N TYR A 38 -7.13 7.65 1.70
CA TYR A 38 -8.09 8.64 2.18
C TYR A 38 -7.40 9.56 3.20
N ASP A 39 -7.94 10.76 3.34
CA ASP A 39 -7.58 11.66 4.43
C ASP A 39 -8.40 11.29 5.67
N TRP A 40 -7.71 11.10 6.79
CA TRP A 40 -8.28 10.72 8.08
C TRP A 40 -8.02 11.80 9.14
N SER A 41 -7.61 13.01 8.74
CA SER A 41 -7.32 14.12 9.67
C SER A 41 -8.52 14.59 10.48
N ASP A 42 -9.75 14.32 10.01
CA ASP A 42 -11.02 14.73 10.62
C ASP A 42 -11.77 13.58 11.34
N SER A 43 -11.10 12.45 11.63
CA SER A 43 -11.70 11.29 12.30
C SER A 43 -11.45 11.22 13.80
#